data_AF-M3HDP3-F1
#
_entry.id   AF-M3HDP3-F1
#
_cell.length_a   1.000
_cell.length_b   1.000
_cell.length_c   1.000
_cell.angle_alpha   90.00
_cell.angle_beta   90.00
_cell.angle_gamma   90.00
#
_symmetry.space_group_name_H-M   'P 1'
#
loop_
_entity.id
_entity.type
_entity.pdbx_description
1 polymer ?
#
loop_
_entity_poly.entity_id
_entity_poly.type
_entity_poly.pdbx_seq_one_letter_code
_entity_poly.pdbx_strand_id
1 'polypeptide(L)'
;MIHISTDHLWDGTMQMVTEDVPVCPLNVYGKTKAESERAVLAVNSEALILRTNFFGPGLQWRQSLSDWIINSLNRNEKINAFSDVFFTPISIYHLARVILFLIQKKRKEFIIQ
;
A
#
# COMPACT_ATOMS: atom_id res chain seq x y z
N MET A 1 11.27 9.40 10.84
CA MET A 1 10.89 9.47 9.40
C MET A 1 9.84 8.40 9.14
N ILE A 2 8.90 8.64 8.22
CA ILE A 2 7.90 7.63 7.83
C ILE A 2 8.09 7.35 6.35
N HIS A 3 8.19 6.07 6.00
CA HIS A 3 8.31 5.61 4.63
C HIS A 3 7.11 4.76 4.25
N ILE A 4 6.30 5.25 3.32
CA ILE A 4 5.16 4.50 2.80
C ILE A 4 5.67 3.53 1.74
N SER A 5 5.38 2.24 1.93
CA SER A 5 5.74 1.14 1.05
C SER A 5 4.49 0.45 0.48
N THR A 6 4.61 -0.77 0.00
CA THR A 6 3.59 -1.48 -0.78
C THR A 6 3.51 -2.97 -0.39
N ASP A 7 2.38 -3.59 -0.69
CA ASP A 7 2.16 -5.04 -0.71
C ASP A 7 2.79 -5.75 -1.94
N HIS A 8 3.20 -5.02 -2.98
CA HIS A 8 3.92 -5.56 -4.15
C HIS A 8 5.34 -6.10 -3.84
N LEU A 9 5.70 -6.19 -2.56
CA LEU A 9 6.95 -6.76 -2.08
C LEU A 9 6.96 -8.29 -2.11
N TRP A 10 5.81 -8.93 -2.25
CA TRP A 10 5.66 -10.37 -2.29
C TRP A 10 5.08 -10.83 -3.63
N ASP A 11 5.18 -12.13 -3.89
CA ASP A 11 4.77 -12.78 -5.13
C ASP A 11 3.30 -13.22 -5.15
N GLY A 12 2.60 -13.08 -4.02
CA GLY A 12 1.20 -13.44 -3.88
C GLY A 12 0.94 -14.92 -3.67
N THR A 13 1.97 -15.76 -3.44
CA THR A 13 1.75 -17.19 -3.14
C THR A 13 1.27 -17.43 -1.70
N MET A 14 1.48 -16.45 -0.82
CA MET A 14 1.05 -16.48 0.58
C MET A 14 -0.08 -15.47 0.81
N GLN A 15 -1.09 -15.90 1.57
CA GLN A 15 -2.17 -15.03 2.02
C GLN A 15 -1.82 -14.44 3.39
N MET A 16 -2.32 -13.23 3.69
CA MET A 16 -2.18 -12.59 5.00
C MET A 16 -0.72 -12.50 5.49
N VAL A 17 0.16 -12.02 4.61
CA VAL A 17 1.60 -11.94 4.85
C VAL A 17 1.94 -10.98 5.99
N THR A 18 2.85 -11.35 6.89
CA THR A 18 3.32 -10.48 7.99
C THR A 18 4.64 -9.78 7.66
N GLU A 19 5.04 -8.83 8.51
CA GLU A 19 6.27 -8.03 8.42
C GLU A 19 7.52 -8.89 8.31
N ASP A 20 7.52 -10.02 9.00
CA ASP A 20 8.63 -10.95 9.15
C ASP A 20 8.88 -11.79 7.89
N VAL A 21 7.92 -11.82 6.96
CA VAL A 21 8.04 -12.63 5.75
C VAL A 21 9.03 -11.97 4.78
N PRO A 22 10.06 -12.71 4.30
CA PRO A 22 11.02 -12.19 3.35
C PRO A 22 10.37 -11.63 2.08
N VAL A 23 10.88 -10.51 1.60
CA VAL A 23 10.39 -9.86 0.37
C VAL A 23 10.81 -10.67 -0.88
N CYS A 24 9.87 -10.89 -1.79
CA CYS A 24 10.04 -11.57 -3.07
C CYS A 24 9.27 -10.82 -4.19
N PRO A 25 9.72 -9.62 -4.61
CA PRO A 25 8.96 -8.78 -5.53
C PRO A 25 9.03 -9.29 -6.99
N LEU A 26 7.87 -9.43 -7.64
CA LEU A 26 7.76 -9.90 -9.02
C LEU A 26 7.98 -8.80 -10.08
N ASN A 27 7.72 -7.54 -9.74
CA ASN A 27 7.78 -6.42 -10.68
C ASN A 27 8.82 -5.37 -10.26
N VAL A 28 9.18 -4.48 -11.20
CA VAL A 28 10.18 -3.42 -10.99
C VAL A 28 9.74 -2.46 -9.88
N TYR A 29 8.45 -2.17 -9.77
CA TYR A 29 7.92 -1.31 -8.70
C TYR A 29 8.18 -1.91 -7.31
N GLY A 30 7.83 -3.19 -7.08
CA GLY A 30 8.11 -3.90 -5.84
C GLY A 30 9.60 -3.96 -5.51
N LYS A 31 10.45 -4.21 -6.51
CA LYS A 31 11.92 -4.22 -6.36
C LYS A 31 12.45 -2.87 -5.88
N THR A 32 12.06 -1.79 -6.55
CA THR A 32 12.47 -0.42 -6.17
C THR A 32 11.95 -0.03 -4.79
N LYS A 33 10.75 -0.46 -4.40
CA LYS A 33 10.21 -0.24 -3.04
C LYS A 33 10.99 -1.02 -1.98
N ALA A 34 11.34 -2.28 -2.23
CA ALA A 34 12.19 -3.08 -1.34
C ALA A 34 13.60 -2.48 -1.16
N GLU A 35 14.19 -1.98 -2.24
CA GLU A 35 15.47 -1.24 -2.19
C GLU A 35 15.35 0.03 -1.36
N SER A 36 14.26 0.78 -1.53
CA SER A 36 14.02 2.00 -0.75
C SER A 36 13.86 1.71 0.75
N GLU A 37 13.20 0.62 1.14
CA GLU A 37 13.10 0.22 2.57
C GLU A 37 14.49 -0.01 3.17
N ARG A 38 15.35 -0.76 2.46
CA ARG A 38 16.72 -1.03 2.91
C ARG A 38 17.55 0.24 3.01
N ALA A 39 17.45 1.14 2.03
CA ALA A 39 18.18 2.41 2.05
C ALA A 39 17.72 3.31 3.19
N VAL A 40 16.41 3.38 3.45
CA VAL A 40 15.83 4.14 4.56
C VAL A 40 16.33 3.62 5.90
N LEU A 41 16.25 2.31 6.13
CA LEU A 41 16.66 1.70 7.39
C LEU A 41 18.18 1.77 7.61
N ALA A 42 18.98 1.75 6.55
CA ALA A 42 20.43 1.93 6.62
C ALA A 42 20.83 3.34 7.11
N VAL A 43 20.06 4.38 6.74
CA VAL A 43 20.31 5.76 7.18
C VAL A 43 19.64 6.07 8.52
N ASN A 44 18.48 5.47 8.77
CA ASN A 44 17.70 5.68 9.98
C ASN A 44 17.02 4.37 10.42
N SER A 45 17.66 3.65 11.34
CA SER A 45 17.15 2.40 11.91
C SER A 45 15.86 2.58 12.73
N GLU A 46 15.50 3.82 13.08
CA GLU A 46 14.28 4.18 13.80
C GLU A 46 13.18 4.70 12.86
N ALA A 47 13.35 4.55 11.54
CA ALA A 47 12.32 4.91 10.58
C ALA A 47 11.13 3.94 10.66
N LEU A 48 9.92 4.48 10.56
CA LEU A 48 8.69 3.69 10.47
C LEU A 48 8.42 3.34 9.01
N ILE A 49 8.49 2.05 8.67
CA ILE A 49 8.08 1.53 7.35
C ILE A 49 6.61 1.12 7.43
N LEU A 50 5.78 1.67 6.54
CA LEU A 50 4.35 1.34 6.44
C LEU A 50 4.07 0.68 5.10
N ARG A 51 3.98 -0.66 5.08
CA ARG A 51 3.56 -1.40 3.88
C ARG A 51 2.03 -1.39 3.85
N THR A 52 1.46 -0.90 2.76
CA THR A 52 0.02 -0.68 2.65
C THR A 52 -0.42 -0.70 1.18
N ASN A 53 -1.70 -0.98 0.98
CA ASN A 53 -2.42 -0.82 -0.28
C ASN A 53 -3.64 0.04 0.04
N PHE A 54 -3.80 1.19 -0.61
CA PHE A 54 -4.86 2.13 -0.25
C PHE A 54 -5.69 2.57 -1.45
N PHE A 55 -6.93 2.94 -1.14
CA PHE A 55 -7.85 3.51 -2.11
C PHE A 55 -8.40 4.85 -1.63
N GLY A 56 -8.88 5.65 -2.57
CA GLY A 56 -9.41 6.97 -2.29
C GLY A 56 -9.60 7.78 -3.57
N PRO A 57 -10.11 9.01 -3.45
CA PRO A 57 -10.25 9.89 -4.60
C PRO A 57 -8.88 10.17 -5.22
N GLY A 58 -8.81 10.08 -6.54
CA GLY A 58 -7.62 10.43 -7.30
C GLY A 58 -7.36 11.92 -7.31
N LEU A 59 -6.25 12.30 -7.96
CA LEU A 59 -5.90 13.69 -8.17
C LEU A 59 -6.65 14.22 -9.39
N GLN A 60 -6.79 15.54 -9.51
CA GLN A 60 -7.51 16.16 -10.63
C GLN A 60 -7.02 15.69 -12.02
N TRP A 61 -5.72 15.38 -12.13
CA TRP A 61 -5.07 14.93 -13.37
C TRP A 61 -4.91 13.40 -13.48
N ARG A 62 -5.29 12.62 -12.46
CA ARG A 62 -5.12 11.16 -12.47
C ARG A 62 -6.23 10.48 -11.67
N GLN A 63 -7.12 9.80 -12.39
CA GLN A 63 -8.16 8.97 -11.81
C GLN A 63 -7.56 7.79 -11.03
N SER A 64 -8.11 7.53 -9.84
CA SER A 64 -7.82 6.34 -9.05
C SER A 64 -8.68 5.15 -9.48
N LEU A 65 -8.40 3.97 -8.89
CA LEU A 65 -9.27 2.81 -9.03
C LEU A 65 -10.71 3.11 -8.57
N SER A 66 -10.86 3.85 -7.46
CA SER A 66 -12.16 4.23 -6.92
C SER A 66 -12.91 5.18 -7.84
N ASP A 67 -12.21 6.17 -8.41
CA ASP A 67 -12.80 7.10 -9.37
C ASP A 67 -13.30 6.35 -10.61
N TRP A 68 -12.50 5.42 -11.13
CA TRP A 68 -12.88 4.60 -12.27
C TRP A 68 -14.12 3.76 -11.99
N ILE A 69 -14.19 3.07 -10.84
CA ILE A 69 -15.36 2.28 -10.45
C ILE A 69 -16.60 3.17 -10.34
N ILE A 70 -16.52 4.26 -9.57
CA ILE A 70 -17.67 5.15 -9.32
C ILE A 70 -18.16 5.79 -10.63
N ASN A 71 -17.24 6.29 -11.45
CA ASN A 71 -17.59 6.94 -12.72
C ASN A 71 -18.21 5.94 -13.71
N SER A 72 -17.70 4.71 -13.78
CA SER A 72 -18.26 3.67 -14.65
C SER A 72 -19.68 3.29 -14.22
N LEU A 73 -19.90 3.12 -12.91
CA LEU A 73 -21.23 2.84 -12.36
C LEU A 73 -22.22 3.99 -12.63
N ASN A 74 -21.80 5.23 -12.44
CA ASN A 74 -22.63 6.42 -12.71
C ASN A 74 -23.03 6.55 -14.20
N ARG A 75 -22.22 6.00 -15.12
CA ARG A 75 -22.50 5.97 -16.56
C ARG A 75 -23.20 4.68 -17.02
N ASN A 76 -23.57 3.80 -16.09
CA ASN A 76 -24.10 2.46 -16.38
C ASN A 76 -23.20 1.63 -17.32
N GLU A 77 -21.89 1.82 -17.23
CA GLU A 77 -20.88 1.08 -18.01
C GLU A 77 -20.55 -0.25 -17.33
N LYS A 78 -20.24 -1.28 -18.14
CA LYS A 78 -19.72 -2.54 -17.62
C LYS A 78 -18.27 -2.36 -17.15
N ILE A 79 -17.99 -2.82 -15.93
CA ILE A 79 -16.63 -2.85 -15.38
C ILE A 79 -16.00 -4.21 -15.68
N ASN A 80 -14.93 -4.22 -16.46
CA ASN A 80 -14.11 -5.41 -16.69
C ASN A 80 -12.91 -5.37 -15.74
N ALA A 81 -12.91 -6.25 -14.73
CA ALA A 81 -11.86 -6.36 -13.72
C ALA A 81 -11.36 -7.81 -13.61
N PHE A 82 -10.24 -8.00 -12.92
CA PHE A 82 -9.70 -9.33 -12.62
C PHE A 82 -10.58 -10.08 -11.62
N SER A 83 -10.74 -11.39 -11.82
CA SER A 83 -11.50 -12.27 -10.92
C SER A 83 -10.63 -13.07 -9.96
N ASP A 84 -9.31 -13.00 -10.13
CA ASP A 84 -8.28 -13.80 -9.47
C ASP A 84 -7.23 -12.95 -8.73
N VAL A 85 -7.48 -11.64 -8.60
CA VAL A 85 -6.62 -10.71 -7.86
C VAL A 85 -7.30 -10.32 -6.55
N PHE A 86 -6.66 -10.66 -5.43
CA PHE A 86 -7.18 -10.45 -4.08
C PHE A 86 -6.27 -9.50 -3.30
N PHE A 87 -6.84 -8.48 -2.68
CA PHE A 87 -6.14 -7.53 -1.82
C PHE A 87 -7.13 -6.84 -0.88
N THR A 88 -6.62 -6.32 0.23
CA THR A 88 -7.41 -5.58 1.23
C THR A 88 -6.94 -4.13 1.23
N PRO A 89 -7.64 -3.22 0.53
CA PRO A 89 -7.19 -1.85 0.47
C PRO A 89 -7.75 -1.04 1.66
N ILE A 90 -6.91 -0.21 2.27
CA ILE A 90 -7.32 0.75 3.31
C ILE A 90 -7.77 2.08 2.70
N SER A 91 -8.80 2.71 3.26
CA SER A 91 -9.18 4.08 2.86
C SER A 91 -8.03 5.06 3.18
N ILE A 92 -7.69 5.94 2.24
CA ILE A 92 -6.65 6.96 2.44
C ILE A 92 -6.91 7.85 3.68
N TYR A 93 -8.17 8.12 4.00
CA TYR A 93 -8.54 8.87 5.21
C TYR A 93 -8.27 8.08 6.48
N HIS A 94 -8.53 6.76 6.46
CA HIS A 94 -8.23 5.89 7.59
C HIS A 94 -6.72 5.72 7.76
N LEU A 95 -6.00 5.50 6.66
CA LEU A 95 -4.53 5.41 6.64
C LEU A 95 -3.89 6.67 7.24
N ALA A 96 -4.35 7.87 6.84
CA ALA A 96 -3.86 9.13 7.41
C ALA A 96 -4.07 9.20 8.94
N ARG A 97 -5.23 8.76 9.44
CA ARG A 97 -5.49 8.70 10.89
C ARG A 97 -4.58 7.72 11.60
N VAL A 98 -4.34 6.54 11.02
CA VAL A 98 -3.42 5.55 11.60
C VAL A 98 -2.00 6.09 11.63
N ILE A 99 -1.54 6.73 10.55
CA ILE A 99 -0.22 7.37 10.51
C ILE A 99 -0.06 8.38 11.65
N LEU A 100 -1.03 9.28 11.83
CA LEU A 100 -1.01 10.27 12.90
C LEU A 100 -0.98 9.61 14.29
N PHE A 101 -1.76 8.55 14.48
CA PHE A 101 -1.77 7.78 15.72
C PHE A 101 -0.40 7.12 16.01
N LEU A 102 0.24 6.54 14.99
CA LEU A 102 1.54 5.88 15.13
C LEU A 102 2.66 6.87 15.48
N ILE A 103 2.63 8.07 14.89
CA ILE A 103 3.55 9.16 15.23
C ILE A 103 3.45 9.50 16.72
N GLN A 104 2.22 9.63 17.25
CA GLN A 104 1.99 9.97 18.66
C GLN A 104 2.46 8.87 19.62
N LYS A 105 2.38 7.59 19.22
CA LYS A 105 2.74 6.44 20.05
C LYS A 105 4.22 6.04 20.01
N LYS A 106 5.05 6.67 19.16
CA LYS A 106 6.49 6.33 18.96
C LYS A 106 6.74 4.82 18.73
N ARG A 107 5.88 4.14 17.97
CA ARG A 107 6.06 2.72 17.62
C ARG A 107 6.87 2.57 16.32
N LYS A 108 7.66 1.49 16.23
CA LYS A 108 8.73 1.34 15.23
C LYS A 108 8.30 0.65 13.92
N GLU A 109 7.35 -0.29 13.91
CA GLU A 109 6.95 -1.03 12.68
C GLU A 109 5.46 -1.44 12.70
N PHE A 110 4.76 -1.32 11.56
CA PHE A 110 3.40 -1.82 11.31
C PHE A 110 3.12 -2.02 9.80
N ILE A 111 2.44 -3.11 9.48
CA ILE A 111 1.61 -3.27 8.28
C ILE A 111 0.20 -2.86 8.64
N ILE A 112 -0.42 -2.10 7.76
CA ILE A 112 -1.87 -1.88 7.79
C ILE A 112 -2.41 -2.61 6.57
N GLN A 113 -2.85 -3.85 6.80
CA GLN A 113 -3.64 -4.65 5.85
C GLN A 113 -5.11 -4.22 5.94
#